data_AF-A0A495XKY8-F1
#
_entry.id   AF-A0A495XKY8-F1
#
_cell.length_a   1.000
_cell.length_b   1.000
_cell.length_c   1.000
_cell.angle_alpha   90.00
_cell.angle_beta   90.00
_cell.angle_gamma   90.00
#
_symmetry.space_group_name_H-M   'P 1'
#
loop_
_entity.id
_entity.type
_entity.pdbx_description
1 polymer ?
#
loop_
_entity_poly.entity_id
_entity_poly.type
_entity_poly.pdbx_seq_one_letter_code
_entity_poly.pdbx_strand_id
1 'polypeptide(L)'
;MTDHDPHTGLHSEHGGLAGEHPGRARNPVVKVHGLAWLEFAKPDLERAEVFAAAFGFTTVLRTERELHLRGTDPGSPCVIVRKGSRSTFLGPAFRAADPRDVLRLADATGHEVAKLPETLGGITVDLADPGGLRVRVVADTHELPALPPQTPHTFNFGHDTARTNATQRPPREPARVQRLGHVVLQTTRYRRVLDWYLEHLGLIVSDFLYHPGRRERGPVMSFIRCDRGSTPTDHHTLALTLGPVDRYVHSAYQVADLDALAAGGEYLRDRGYHRSWGIGRHIQGSQLFDYWRDPDGFLVEHFSDGDLFDCTLEPGWAPMTASGLAQWGPPATADFLGVKPGRESLRELRALLPALREDNEFDLGRLLGLLKVARS
;
A
#
# COMPACT_ATOMS: atom_id res chain seq x y z
N MET A 1 -19.98 -1.50 -40.15
CA MET A 1 -20.07 -1.24 -38.70
C MET A 1 -19.12 -2.22 -38.04
N THR A 2 -17.94 -1.75 -37.67
CA THR A 2 -16.99 -2.53 -36.87
C THR A 2 -17.60 -2.71 -35.49
N ASP A 3 -17.87 -3.95 -35.12
CA ASP A 3 -18.35 -4.35 -33.81
C ASP A 3 -17.24 -4.02 -32.81
N HIS A 4 -17.35 -2.86 -32.15
CA HIS A 4 -16.41 -2.44 -31.13
C HIS A 4 -16.82 -3.20 -29.88
N ASP A 5 -16.15 -4.32 -29.58
CA ASP A 5 -16.40 -5.04 -28.34
C ASP A 5 -16.18 -4.06 -27.18
N PRO A 6 -17.23 -3.73 -26.39
CA PRO A 6 -17.16 -2.76 -25.31
C PRO A 6 -16.24 -3.22 -24.16
N HIS A 7 -15.79 -4.48 -24.18
CA HIS A 7 -14.84 -5.05 -23.25
C HIS A 7 -13.39 -5.02 -23.75
N THR A 8 -13.14 -4.58 -24.99
CA THR A 8 -11.76 -4.46 -25.52
C THR A 8 -11.04 -3.31 -24.82
N GLY A 9 -10.01 -3.61 -24.03
CA GLY A 9 -9.16 -2.61 -23.38
C GLY A 9 -9.60 -2.18 -21.97
N LEU A 10 -10.55 -2.88 -21.36
CA LEU A 10 -10.85 -2.68 -19.94
C LEU A 10 -10.04 -3.67 -19.09
N HIS A 11 -9.23 -3.16 -18.15
CA HIS A 11 -8.58 -3.98 -17.11
C HIS A 11 -9.54 -4.34 -15.97
N SER A 12 -10.78 -3.82 -16.01
CA SER A 12 -11.85 -4.05 -15.04
C SER A 12 -13.17 -4.33 -15.77
N GLU A 13 -14.06 -5.14 -15.21
CA GLU A 13 -15.32 -5.50 -15.89
C GLU A 13 -16.23 -4.29 -16.19
N HIS A 14 -16.04 -3.18 -15.46
CA HIS A 14 -16.76 -1.93 -15.71
C HIS A 14 -15.81 -0.73 -15.75
N GLY A 15 -16.06 0.21 -16.66
CA GLY A 15 -15.46 1.54 -16.67
C GLY A 15 -16.30 2.57 -15.93
N GLY A 16 -15.82 3.82 -15.88
CA GLY A 16 -16.55 4.95 -15.30
C GLY A 16 -17.80 5.36 -16.12
N LEU A 17 -18.84 5.82 -15.43
CA LEU A 17 -20.04 6.39 -16.02
C LEU A 17 -19.99 7.93 -16.04
N ALA A 18 -20.80 8.55 -16.90
CA ALA A 18 -20.89 10.00 -16.98
C ALA A 18 -21.27 10.60 -15.61
N GLY A 19 -20.47 11.57 -15.14
CA GLY A 19 -20.66 12.24 -13.85
C GLY A 19 -20.04 11.51 -12.66
N GLU A 20 -19.46 10.32 -12.84
CA GLU A 20 -18.67 9.68 -11.80
C GLU A 20 -17.30 10.35 -11.62
N HIS A 21 -16.64 10.00 -10.52
CA HIS A 21 -15.37 10.57 -10.16
C HIS A 21 -14.30 10.27 -11.24
N PRO A 22 -13.58 11.27 -11.77
CA PRO A 22 -12.65 11.07 -12.89
C PRO A 22 -11.36 10.32 -12.50
N GLY A 23 -11.10 10.19 -11.20
CA GLY A 23 -9.90 9.49 -10.69
C GLY A 23 -8.59 10.22 -10.95
N ARG A 24 -8.62 11.48 -11.40
CA ARG A 24 -7.44 12.32 -11.59
C ARG A 24 -7.81 13.80 -11.49
N ALA A 25 -6.90 14.61 -10.98
CA ALA A 25 -7.02 16.07 -11.04
C ALA A 25 -6.57 16.58 -12.41
N ARG A 26 -7.21 17.65 -12.92
CA ARG A 26 -6.85 18.23 -14.23
C ARG A 26 -5.49 18.92 -14.22
N ASN A 27 -5.16 19.60 -13.13
CA ASN A 27 -3.93 20.36 -12.98
C ASN A 27 -3.42 20.21 -11.54
N PRO A 28 -2.78 19.08 -11.20
CA PRO A 28 -2.25 18.87 -9.87
C PRO A 28 -1.08 19.82 -9.59
N VAL A 29 -0.84 20.15 -8.32
CA VAL A 29 0.24 21.05 -7.88
C VAL A 29 1.60 20.46 -8.27
N VAL A 30 1.82 19.19 -7.94
CA VAL A 30 3.03 18.43 -8.32
C VAL A 30 2.65 17.00 -8.71
N LYS A 31 3.63 16.24 -9.21
CA LYS A 31 3.50 14.79 -9.39
C LYS A 31 4.60 14.09 -8.57
N VAL A 32 4.21 13.12 -7.75
CA VAL A 32 5.17 12.27 -7.03
C VAL A 32 5.50 11.01 -7.83
N HIS A 33 6.70 10.46 -7.63
CA HIS A 33 7.23 9.30 -8.36
C HIS A 33 7.20 7.99 -7.55
N GLY A 34 6.57 7.99 -6.38
CA GLY A 34 6.43 6.81 -5.52
C GLY A 34 6.55 7.16 -4.04
N LEU A 35 6.46 6.14 -3.19
CA LEU A 35 6.85 6.26 -1.78
C LEU A 35 8.37 6.32 -1.66
N ALA A 36 8.86 7.23 -0.81
CA ALA A 36 10.24 7.23 -0.36
C ALA A 36 10.40 6.23 0.81
N TRP A 37 9.58 6.38 1.85
CA TRP A 37 9.53 5.46 3.01
C TRP A 37 8.22 5.59 3.78
N LEU A 38 8.01 4.68 4.73
CA LEU A 38 6.96 4.75 5.74
C LEU A 38 7.55 5.00 7.12
N GLU A 39 6.89 5.83 7.94
CA GLU A 39 7.35 6.12 9.31
C GLU A 39 6.43 5.51 10.37
N PHE A 40 7.03 4.86 11.37
CA PHE A 40 6.34 4.29 12.51
C PHE A 40 7.02 4.72 13.81
N ALA A 41 6.24 4.81 14.89
CA ALA A 41 6.75 4.83 16.24
C ALA A 41 6.56 3.43 16.86
N LYS A 42 7.57 2.91 17.58
CA LYS A 42 7.48 1.64 18.31
C LYS A 42 8.13 1.72 19.70
N PRO A 43 7.59 1.00 20.70
CA PRO A 43 8.18 0.93 22.02
C PRO A 43 9.41 0.05 22.08
N ASP A 44 9.59 -0.89 21.15
CA ASP A 44 10.71 -1.82 21.17
C ASP A 44 11.35 -1.89 19.78
N LEU A 45 12.48 -1.18 19.62
CA LEU A 45 13.21 -1.14 18.35
C LEU A 45 13.99 -2.43 18.10
N GLU A 46 14.40 -3.15 19.14
CA GLU A 46 15.10 -4.43 18.99
C GLU A 46 14.13 -5.50 18.49
N ARG A 47 12.95 -5.58 19.11
CA ARG A 47 11.89 -6.48 18.64
C ARG A 47 11.42 -6.16 17.22
N ALA A 48 11.36 -4.88 16.87
CA ALA A 48 11.04 -4.44 15.51
C ALA A 48 12.13 -4.88 14.51
N GLU A 49 13.40 -4.74 14.86
CA GLU A 49 14.54 -5.15 14.04
C GLU A 49 14.60 -6.67 13.82
N VAL A 50 14.38 -7.47 14.88
CA VAL A 50 14.33 -8.94 14.78
C VAL A 50 13.24 -9.40 13.81
N PHE A 51 12.03 -8.83 13.91
CA PHE A 51 10.97 -9.11 12.95
C PHE A 51 11.34 -8.63 11.54
N ALA A 52 11.87 -7.42 11.42
CA ALA A 52 12.22 -6.85 10.11
C ALA A 52 13.25 -7.72 9.38
N ALA A 53 14.27 -8.22 10.07
CA ALA A 53 15.25 -9.15 9.52
C ALA A 53 14.60 -10.49 9.11
N ALA A 54 13.67 -11.02 9.91
CA ALA A 54 12.96 -12.25 9.58
C ALA A 54 12.00 -12.07 8.39
N PHE A 55 11.38 -10.90 8.28
CA PHE A 55 10.50 -10.51 7.17
C PHE A 55 11.29 -10.18 5.90
N GLY A 56 12.61 -9.98 5.98
CA GLY A 56 13.50 -9.83 4.83
C GLY A 56 14.00 -8.42 4.53
N PHE A 57 13.87 -7.48 5.48
CA PHE A 57 14.56 -6.19 5.41
C PHE A 57 16.03 -6.29 5.82
N THR A 58 16.81 -5.33 5.35
CA THR A 58 18.16 -5.05 5.86
C THR A 58 18.15 -3.78 6.71
N THR A 59 18.73 -3.82 7.91
CA THR A 59 19.00 -2.62 8.72
C THR A 59 20.15 -1.83 8.11
N VAL A 60 19.94 -0.53 7.87
CA VAL A 60 21.00 0.40 7.44
C VAL A 60 21.37 1.45 8.47
N LEU A 61 20.52 1.66 9.46
CA LEU A 61 20.83 2.49 10.61
C LEU A 61 20.14 1.91 11.84
N ARG A 62 20.89 1.78 12.93
CA ARG A 62 20.37 1.47 14.25
C ARG A 62 21.00 2.41 15.27
N THR A 63 20.15 3.19 15.95
CA THR A 63 20.51 4.03 17.10
C THR A 63 19.55 3.73 18.25
N GLU A 64 19.80 4.25 19.45
CA GLU A 64 18.85 4.12 20.57
C GLU A 64 17.45 4.69 20.27
N ARG A 65 17.36 5.63 19.33
CA ARG A 65 16.13 6.36 19.02
C ARG A 65 15.48 5.95 17.72
N GLU A 66 16.22 5.35 16.78
CA GLU A 66 15.74 5.14 15.41
C GLU A 66 16.32 3.86 14.79
N LEU A 67 15.53 3.26 13.90
CA LEU A 67 15.87 2.09 13.10
C LEU A 67 15.44 2.37 11.65
N HIS A 68 16.38 2.30 10.70
CA HIS A 68 16.09 2.45 9.26
C HIS A 68 16.26 1.09 8.58
N LEU A 69 15.20 0.67 7.89
CA LEU A 69 15.09 -0.61 7.21
C LEU A 69 14.95 -0.37 5.71
N ARG A 70 15.61 -1.18 4.89
CA ARG A 70 15.53 -1.09 3.43
C ARG A 70 15.41 -2.45 2.76
N GLY A 71 14.97 -2.43 1.51
CA GLY A 71 15.09 -3.55 0.59
C GLY A 71 16.44 -3.60 -0.14
N THR A 72 16.58 -4.56 -1.04
CA THR A 72 17.81 -4.81 -1.80
C THR A 72 18.04 -3.84 -2.95
N ASP A 73 16.98 -3.23 -3.49
CA ASP A 73 17.09 -2.29 -4.60
C ASP A 73 17.82 -1.00 -4.15
N PRO A 74 18.53 -0.31 -5.06
CA PRO A 74 19.15 0.97 -4.75
C PRO A 74 18.07 2.02 -4.39
N GLY A 75 18.41 2.93 -3.47
CA GLY A 75 17.51 4.02 -3.08
C GLY A 75 17.50 4.30 -1.59
N SER A 76 16.42 4.92 -1.12
CA SER A 76 16.22 5.31 0.29
C SER A 76 15.79 4.12 1.16
N PRO A 77 15.81 4.26 2.50
CA PRO A 77 15.13 3.30 3.39
C PRO A 77 13.68 3.08 2.97
N CYS A 78 13.13 1.88 3.19
CA CYS A 78 11.72 1.59 2.98
C CYS A 78 10.87 1.94 4.22
N VAL A 79 11.43 1.75 5.41
CA VAL A 79 10.75 1.98 6.68
C VAL A 79 11.68 2.66 7.67
N ILE A 80 11.18 3.68 8.35
CA ILE A 80 11.85 4.34 9.47
C ILE A 80 11.01 4.12 10.72
N VAL A 81 11.60 3.47 11.71
CA VAL A 81 10.98 3.22 13.01
C VAL A 81 11.65 4.10 14.06
N ARG A 82 10.86 4.97 14.70
CA ARG A 82 11.30 5.83 15.79
C ARG A 82 10.88 5.24 17.13
N LYS A 83 11.71 5.40 18.15
CA LYS A 83 11.39 5.02 19.52
C LYS A 83 10.24 5.89 20.01
N GLY A 84 9.15 5.26 20.43
CA GLY A 84 7.97 5.93 20.99
C GLY A 84 7.43 5.18 22.21
N SER A 85 6.42 5.74 22.86
CA SER A 85 5.75 5.08 23.99
C SER A 85 4.74 4.01 23.56
N ARG A 86 4.28 4.06 22.31
CA ARG A 86 3.29 3.14 21.73
C ARG A 86 3.59 2.89 20.26
N SER A 87 3.12 1.75 19.77
CA SER A 87 3.16 1.42 18.33
C SER A 87 2.15 2.30 17.58
N THR A 88 2.59 3.07 16.59
CA THR A 88 1.72 3.99 15.82
C THR A 88 2.33 4.25 14.45
N PHE A 89 1.50 4.29 13.41
CA PHE A 89 1.90 4.76 12.10
C PHE A 89 1.93 6.29 12.10
N LEU A 90 3.06 6.88 11.68
CA LEU A 90 3.28 8.33 11.70
C LEU A 90 2.98 9.00 10.36
N GLY A 91 2.97 8.24 9.27
CA GLY A 91 2.62 8.73 7.95
C GLY A 91 3.61 8.30 6.86
N PRO A 92 3.20 8.39 5.58
CA PRO A 92 4.05 8.13 4.43
C PRO A 92 4.96 9.33 4.10
N ALA A 93 6.10 9.03 3.49
CA ALA A 93 6.90 9.99 2.74
C ALA A 93 6.84 9.64 1.25
N PHE A 94 6.55 10.62 0.40
CA PHE A 94 6.53 10.51 -1.06
C PHE A 94 7.75 11.19 -1.66
N ARG A 95 8.28 10.59 -2.72
CA ARG A 95 9.38 11.17 -3.50
C ARG A 95 8.83 12.10 -4.57
N ALA A 96 9.22 13.37 -4.54
CA ALA A 96 8.90 14.34 -5.59
C ALA A 96 9.53 13.93 -6.94
N ALA A 97 8.91 14.29 -8.05
CA ALA A 97 9.48 14.08 -9.38
C ALA A 97 10.70 14.98 -9.64
N ASP A 98 10.65 16.22 -9.14
CA ASP A 98 11.72 17.22 -9.23
C ASP A 98 11.89 17.90 -7.86
N PRO A 99 13.11 18.26 -7.41
CA PRO A 99 13.30 18.97 -6.15
C PRO A 99 12.52 20.28 -6.03
N ARG A 100 12.27 20.96 -7.16
CA ARG A 100 11.45 22.19 -7.20
C ARG A 100 9.98 21.94 -6.89
N ASP A 101 9.51 20.70 -7.01
CA ASP A 101 8.15 20.35 -6.63
C ASP A 101 7.95 20.43 -5.11
N VAL A 102 8.98 20.15 -4.30
CA VAL A 102 8.91 20.35 -2.84
C VAL A 102 8.65 21.83 -2.51
N LEU A 103 9.35 22.74 -3.21
CA LEU A 103 9.15 24.19 -3.06
C LEU A 103 7.76 24.62 -3.55
N ARG A 104 7.34 24.16 -4.75
CA ARG A 104 6.03 24.50 -5.30
C ARG A 104 4.89 24.04 -4.38
N LEU A 105 5.03 22.84 -3.81
CA LEU A 105 4.04 22.30 -2.89
C LEU A 105 4.00 23.08 -1.57
N ALA A 106 5.16 23.47 -1.05
CA ALA A 106 5.27 24.33 0.13
C ALA A 106 4.57 25.70 -0.10
N ASP A 107 4.86 26.36 -1.23
CA ASP A 107 4.23 27.64 -1.60
C ASP A 107 2.71 27.50 -1.76
N ALA A 108 2.25 26.46 -2.46
CA ALA A 108 0.83 26.23 -2.72
C ALA A 108 0.02 25.92 -1.45
N THR A 109 0.68 25.41 -0.41
CA THR A 109 0.03 24.99 0.85
C THR A 109 0.35 25.91 2.03
N GLY A 110 1.18 26.95 1.83
CA GLY A 110 1.60 27.86 2.90
C GLY A 110 2.49 27.20 3.97
N HIS A 111 3.29 26.20 3.60
CA HIS A 111 4.23 25.51 4.49
C HIS A 111 5.67 25.93 4.17
N GLU A 112 6.60 25.64 5.08
CA GLU A 112 8.02 25.88 4.88
C GLU A 112 8.75 24.59 4.47
N VAL A 113 9.75 24.73 3.60
CA VAL A 113 10.68 23.65 3.27
C VAL A 113 11.73 23.53 4.38
N ALA A 114 11.95 22.30 4.84
CA ALA A 114 12.97 21.97 5.83
C ALA A 114 14.05 21.06 5.22
N LYS A 115 15.24 21.08 5.82
CA LYS A 115 16.27 20.06 5.56
C LYS A 115 15.94 18.80 6.33
N LEU A 116 16.10 17.64 5.68
CA LEU A 116 16.06 16.37 6.37
C LEU A 116 17.31 16.17 7.24
N PRO A 117 17.26 15.28 8.26
CA PRO A 117 18.45 14.87 8.99
C PRO A 117 19.56 14.38 8.06
N GLU A 118 20.82 14.62 8.43
CA GLU A 118 22.00 14.24 7.65
C GLU A 118 21.99 12.75 7.25
N THR A 119 21.44 11.87 8.09
CA THR A 119 21.32 10.44 7.79
C THR A 119 20.45 10.12 6.57
N LEU A 120 19.53 11.01 6.21
CA LEU A 120 18.63 10.88 5.07
C LEU A 120 19.02 11.79 3.90
N GLY A 121 19.61 12.96 4.19
CA GLY A 121 19.93 13.97 3.19
C GLY A 121 18.69 14.58 2.53
N GLY A 122 18.89 15.70 1.83
CA GLY A 122 17.86 16.33 1.02
C GLY A 122 16.92 17.28 1.79
N ILE A 123 15.80 17.58 1.14
CA ILE A 123 14.80 18.55 1.61
C ILE A 123 13.42 17.91 1.71
N THR A 124 12.55 18.55 2.47
CA THR A 124 11.19 18.07 2.71
C THR A 124 10.19 19.20 2.93
N VAL A 125 8.93 18.92 2.63
CA VAL A 125 7.78 19.63 3.17
C VAL A 125 6.87 18.61 3.86
N ASP A 126 6.44 18.93 5.08
CA ASP A 126 5.50 18.12 5.86
C ASP A 126 4.12 18.78 5.81
N LEU A 127 3.13 18.03 5.33
CA LEU A 127 1.74 18.44 5.21
C LEU A 127 0.86 17.56 6.12
N ALA A 128 -0.40 17.94 6.26
CA ALA A 128 -1.45 17.08 6.80
C ALA A 128 -2.54 16.88 5.74
N ASP A 129 -2.95 15.63 5.53
CA ASP A 129 -4.11 15.35 4.69
C ASP A 129 -5.42 15.78 5.42
N PRO A 130 -6.57 15.80 4.74
CA PRO A 130 -7.85 16.17 5.36
C PRO A 130 -8.32 15.25 6.50
N GLY A 131 -7.72 14.07 6.66
CA GLY A 131 -7.90 13.16 7.79
C GLY A 131 -6.93 13.46 8.96
N GLY A 132 -6.00 14.41 8.79
CA GLY A 132 -5.03 14.80 9.81
C GLY A 132 -3.78 13.91 9.85
N LEU A 133 -3.62 12.98 8.89
CA LEU A 133 -2.40 12.18 8.79
C LEU A 133 -1.29 13.05 8.20
N ARG A 134 -0.09 12.98 8.79
CA ARG A 134 1.08 13.65 8.23
C ARG A 134 1.46 13.00 6.90
N VAL A 135 1.59 13.82 5.86
CA VAL A 135 2.10 13.43 4.54
C VAL A 135 3.37 14.20 4.28
N ARG A 136 4.47 13.48 4.15
CA ARG A 136 5.77 14.07 3.84
C ARG A 136 6.04 14.00 2.33
N VAL A 137 6.58 15.06 1.74
CA VAL A 137 7.16 15.02 0.39
C VAL A 137 8.64 15.37 0.47
N VAL A 138 9.49 14.59 -0.20
CA VAL A 138 10.96 14.70 -0.12
C VAL A 138 11.61 14.75 -1.49
N ALA A 139 12.78 15.35 -1.55
CA ALA A 139 13.67 15.34 -2.71
C ALA A 139 15.15 15.35 -2.28
N ASP A 140 16.03 14.96 -3.21
CA ASP A 140 17.49 14.95 -3.03
C ASP A 140 17.98 14.17 -1.80
N THR A 141 17.25 13.12 -1.42
CA THR A 141 17.64 12.21 -0.35
C THR A 141 18.81 11.33 -0.78
N HIS A 142 19.60 10.85 0.17
CA HIS A 142 20.67 9.91 -0.08
C HIS A 142 20.18 8.65 -0.79
N GLU A 143 20.84 8.28 -1.87
CA GLU A 143 20.65 7.03 -2.56
C GLU A 143 21.68 6.02 -2.08
N LEU A 144 21.21 4.97 -1.40
CA LEU A 144 22.08 3.89 -0.94
C LEU A 144 22.27 2.88 -2.08
N PRO A 145 23.47 2.31 -2.27
CA PRO A 145 23.74 1.35 -3.34
C PRO A 145 22.90 0.08 -3.18
N ALA A 146 22.72 -0.66 -4.27
CA ALA A 146 22.02 -1.94 -4.26
C ALA A 146 22.71 -2.95 -3.32
N LEU A 147 21.92 -3.77 -2.64
CA LEU A 147 22.38 -4.93 -1.87
C LEU A 147 22.21 -6.21 -2.71
N PRO A 148 22.85 -7.33 -2.34
CA PRO A 148 22.68 -8.59 -3.06
C PRO A 148 21.19 -9.02 -3.14
N PRO A 149 20.60 -9.08 -4.35
CA PRO A 149 19.19 -9.46 -4.50
C PRO A 149 19.00 -10.95 -4.20
N GLN A 150 17.74 -11.35 -3.99
CA GLN A 150 17.35 -12.75 -4.11
C GLN A 150 17.06 -13.05 -5.59
N THR A 151 17.81 -13.96 -6.18
CA THR A 151 17.67 -14.28 -7.60
C THR A 151 16.38 -15.08 -7.84
N PRO A 152 15.49 -14.62 -8.75
CA PRO A 152 14.32 -15.40 -9.13
C PRO A 152 14.72 -16.77 -9.67
N HIS A 153 13.92 -17.75 -9.36
CA HIS A 153 14.13 -19.10 -9.83
C HIS A 153 13.86 -19.23 -11.35
N THR A 154 14.56 -20.16 -12.01
CA THR A 154 14.24 -20.54 -13.38
C THR A 154 13.05 -21.50 -13.37
N PHE A 155 11.92 -21.09 -13.94
CA PHE A 155 10.71 -21.92 -14.00
C PHE A 155 10.55 -22.59 -15.36
N ASN A 156 9.88 -23.76 -15.36
CA ASN A 156 9.34 -24.36 -16.58
C ASN A 156 7.85 -23.97 -16.67
N PHE A 157 7.39 -23.50 -17.82
CA PHE A 157 6.01 -23.07 -18.02
C PHE A 157 5.38 -23.79 -19.21
N GLY A 158 4.33 -24.58 -18.97
CA GLY A 158 3.66 -25.33 -20.04
C GLY A 158 4.63 -26.19 -20.85
N HIS A 159 4.80 -25.86 -22.14
CA HIS A 159 5.73 -26.54 -23.06
C HIS A 159 7.15 -25.95 -23.06
N ASP A 160 7.37 -24.81 -22.40
CA ASP A 160 8.68 -24.17 -22.28
C ASP A 160 9.44 -24.73 -21.07
N THR A 161 10.26 -25.75 -21.32
CA THR A 161 11.06 -26.42 -20.29
C THR A 161 12.52 -25.95 -20.33
N ALA A 162 12.85 -24.92 -19.54
CA ALA A 162 14.20 -24.38 -19.44
C ALA A 162 15.14 -25.20 -18.54
N ARG A 163 14.61 -25.98 -17.58
CA ARG A 163 15.40 -26.81 -16.66
C ARG A 163 15.52 -28.25 -17.14
N THR A 164 16.72 -28.64 -17.59
CA THR A 164 17.07 -30.03 -17.95
C THR A 164 18.09 -30.59 -16.95
N ASN A 165 17.82 -31.77 -16.37
CA ASN A 165 18.66 -32.40 -15.35
C ASN A 165 18.99 -31.52 -14.12
N ALA A 166 18.17 -30.51 -13.85
CA ALA A 166 18.32 -29.58 -12.73
C ALA A 166 17.06 -29.57 -11.86
N THR A 167 17.23 -29.66 -10.54
CA THR A 167 16.13 -29.62 -9.56
C THR A 167 16.06 -28.26 -8.86
N GLN A 168 14.85 -27.84 -8.47
CA GLN A 168 14.63 -26.62 -7.69
C GLN A 168 14.17 -26.96 -6.27
N ARG A 169 14.83 -26.36 -5.28
CA ARG A 169 14.51 -26.50 -3.85
C ARG A 169 14.67 -25.13 -3.20
N PRO A 170 13.63 -24.27 -3.23
CA PRO A 170 13.70 -22.94 -2.63
C PRO A 170 14.04 -23.05 -1.13
N PRO A 171 15.07 -22.33 -0.64
CA PRO A 171 15.42 -22.36 0.76
C PRO A 171 14.34 -21.68 1.61
N ARG A 172 14.06 -22.24 2.79
CA ARG A 172 13.25 -21.56 3.81
C ARG A 172 14.12 -20.54 4.52
N GLU A 173 14.24 -19.36 3.94
CA GLU A 173 14.99 -18.21 4.44
C GLU A 173 14.14 -16.93 4.31
N PRO A 174 14.52 -15.78 4.90
CA PRO A 174 13.76 -14.54 4.71
C PRO A 174 13.57 -14.23 3.22
N ALA A 175 12.32 -13.99 2.80
CA ALA A 175 12.04 -13.48 1.46
C ALA A 175 12.60 -12.06 1.37
N ARG A 176 13.70 -11.87 0.64
CA ARG A 176 14.41 -10.58 0.64
C ARG A 176 13.52 -9.52 0.01
N VAL A 177 13.20 -8.49 0.80
CA VAL A 177 12.47 -7.34 0.31
C VAL A 177 13.33 -6.63 -0.73
N GLN A 178 12.80 -6.44 -1.94
CA GLN A 178 13.42 -5.67 -3.00
C GLN A 178 13.20 -4.17 -2.78
N ARG A 179 11.93 -3.78 -2.60
CA ARG A 179 11.51 -2.38 -2.43
C ARG A 179 10.17 -2.26 -1.72
N LEU A 180 9.85 -1.05 -1.28
CA LEU A 180 8.50 -0.65 -0.87
C LEU A 180 7.59 -0.51 -2.12
N GLY A 181 6.41 -1.11 -2.07
CA GLY A 181 5.38 -0.98 -3.12
C GLY A 181 4.34 0.06 -2.74
N HIS A 182 3.46 -0.30 -1.79
CA HIS A 182 2.32 0.54 -1.42
C HIS A 182 2.03 0.60 0.07
N VAL A 183 1.18 1.56 0.43
CA VAL A 183 0.52 1.69 1.72
C VAL A 183 -0.99 1.77 1.53
N VAL A 184 -1.73 1.15 2.43
CA VAL A 184 -3.19 1.17 2.47
C VAL A 184 -3.64 1.87 3.74
N LEU A 185 -4.49 2.88 3.57
CA LEU A 185 -5.01 3.70 4.65
C LEU A 185 -6.54 3.64 4.67
N GLN A 186 -7.10 3.65 5.87
CA GLN A 186 -8.52 3.79 6.11
C GLN A 186 -8.78 5.20 6.59
N THR A 187 -9.87 5.82 6.14
CA THR A 187 -10.30 7.13 6.62
C THR A 187 -11.81 7.27 6.69
N THR A 188 -12.28 8.17 7.55
CA THR A 188 -13.69 8.59 7.67
C THR A 188 -14.10 9.63 6.60
N ARG A 189 -13.14 10.23 5.91
CA ARG A 189 -13.31 11.34 4.93
C ARG A 189 -12.74 10.97 3.57
N TYR A 190 -13.10 9.79 3.09
CA TYR A 190 -12.48 9.12 1.94
C TYR A 190 -12.37 9.99 0.68
N ARG A 191 -13.45 10.60 0.18
CA ARG A 191 -13.41 11.41 -1.05
C ARG A 191 -12.55 12.64 -0.86
N ARG A 192 -12.71 13.34 0.26
CA ARG A 192 -11.92 14.55 0.54
C ARG A 192 -10.42 14.24 0.61
N VAL A 193 -10.06 13.12 1.25
CA VAL A 193 -8.67 12.67 1.33
C VAL A 193 -8.16 12.24 -0.05
N LEU A 194 -8.95 11.45 -0.80
CA LEU A 194 -8.62 11.07 -2.18
C LEU A 194 -8.32 12.31 -3.03
N ASP A 195 -9.25 13.25 -3.10
CA ASP A 195 -9.14 14.46 -3.93
C ASP A 195 -7.89 15.26 -3.56
N TRP A 196 -7.58 15.36 -2.27
CA TRP A 196 -6.35 16.01 -1.81
C TRP A 196 -5.09 15.35 -2.38
N TYR A 197 -4.99 14.01 -2.35
CA TYR A 197 -3.85 13.28 -2.94
C TYR A 197 -3.77 13.45 -4.46
N LEU A 198 -4.92 13.45 -5.16
CA LEU A 198 -4.96 13.66 -6.62
C LEU A 198 -4.55 15.09 -6.98
N GLU A 199 -5.04 16.09 -6.24
CA GLU A 199 -4.79 17.52 -6.49
C GLU A 199 -3.40 17.96 -6.10
N HIS A 200 -2.88 17.51 -4.95
CA HIS A 200 -1.61 18.01 -4.43
C HIS A 200 -0.44 17.17 -4.92
N LEU A 201 -0.59 15.84 -4.97
CA LEU A 201 0.50 14.91 -5.30
C LEU A 201 0.41 14.33 -6.71
N GLY A 202 -0.64 14.66 -7.46
CA GLY A 202 -0.78 14.25 -8.86
C GLY A 202 -0.89 12.74 -9.05
N LEU A 203 -1.33 12.04 -8.01
CA LEU A 203 -1.68 10.62 -8.11
C LEU A 203 -2.93 10.45 -8.99
N ILE A 204 -3.13 9.25 -9.53
CA ILE A 204 -4.29 8.91 -10.37
C ILE A 204 -4.83 7.51 -10.01
N VAL A 205 -6.12 7.30 -10.15
CA VAL A 205 -6.80 6.07 -9.74
C VAL A 205 -6.69 4.99 -10.84
N SER A 206 -6.35 3.78 -10.42
CA SER A 206 -6.37 2.57 -11.25
C SER A 206 -7.71 1.86 -11.14
N ASP A 207 -8.22 1.71 -9.93
CA ASP A 207 -9.51 1.07 -9.68
C ASP A 207 -10.27 1.77 -8.55
N PHE A 208 -11.57 1.94 -8.77
CA PHE A 208 -12.56 2.32 -7.78
C PHE A 208 -13.38 1.09 -7.37
N LEU A 209 -13.56 0.91 -6.06
CA LEU A 209 -14.54 -0.06 -5.56
C LEU A 209 -15.74 0.64 -4.92
N TYR A 210 -16.92 0.08 -5.11
CA TYR A 210 -18.17 0.55 -4.52
C TYR A 210 -18.90 -0.57 -3.78
N HIS A 211 -19.79 -0.22 -2.85
CA HIS A 211 -20.60 -1.24 -2.18
C HIS A 211 -21.58 -1.91 -3.16
N PRO A 212 -21.74 -3.25 -3.14
CA PRO A 212 -22.63 -3.95 -4.07
C PRO A 212 -24.06 -3.40 -4.07
N GLY A 213 -24.56 -3.04 -5.26
CA GLY A 213 -25.88 -2.43 -5.44
C GLY A 213 -26.01 -1.00 -4.89
N ARG A 214 -24.89 -0.29 -4.70
CA ARG A 214 -24.81 1.09 -4.20
C ARG A 214 -23.80 1.96 -4.97
N ARG A 215 -23.62 1.70 -6.27
CA ARG A 215 -22.66 2.43 -7.13
C ARG A 215 -22.98 3.92 -7.20
N GLU A 216 -24.28 4.25 -7.20
CA GLU A 216 -24.80 5.62 -7.21
C GLU A 216 -24.38 6.45 -5.99
N ARG A 217 -23.98 5.80 -4.89
CA ARG A 217 -23.40 6.47 -3.72
C ARG A 217 -21.92 6.81 -3.90
N GLY A 218 -21.33 6.47 -5.04
CA GLY A 218 -19.93 6.63 -5.33
C GLY A 218 -19.03 5.60 -4.64
N PRO A 219 -17.72 5.68 -4.92
CA PRO A 219 -16.74 4.72 -4.47
C PRO A 219 -16.50 4.80 -2.97
N VAL A 220 -15.99 3.71 -2.41
CA VAL A 220 -15.59 3.55 -1.01
C VAL A 220 -14.18 3.03 -0.85
N MET A 221 -13.52 2.70 -1.96
CA MET A 221 -12.10 2.38 -1.97
C MET A 221 -11.52 2.77 -3.32
N SER A 222 -10.26 3.20 -3.30
CA SER A 222 -9.45 3.44 -4.50
C SER A 222 -8.10 2.78 -4.39
N PHE A 223 -7.65 2.22 -5.51
CA PHE A 223 -6.26 1.88 -5.76
C PHE A 223 -5.64 2.99 -6.62
N ILE A 224 -4.57 3.61 -6.15
CA ILE A 224 -4.08 4.90 -6.64
C ILE A 224 -2.60 4.77 -7.00
N ARG A 225 -2.26 5.01 -8.26
CA ARG A 225 -0.90 4.95 -8.81
C ARG A 225 -0.29 6.34 -9.00
N CYS A 226 1.03 6.37 -9.21
CA CYS A 226 1.72 7.59 -9.61
C CYS A 226 1.50 7.88 -11.10
N ASP A 227 1.23 9.14 -11.46
CA ASP A 227 1.23 9.55 -12.86
C ASP A 227 2.64 9.95 -13.31
N ARG A 228 3.30 9.07 -14.06
CA ARG A 228 4.62 9.31 -14.67
C ARG A 228 4.53 9.48 -16.20
N GLY A 229 3.38 9.94 -16.69
CA GLY A 229 3.10 10.00 -18.12
C GLY A 229 3.02 8.59 -18.73
N SER A 230 3.74 8.37 -19.83
CA SER A 230 3.81 7.07 -20.51
C SER A 230 4.73 6.05 -19.83
N THR A 231 5.41 6.42 -18.74
CA THR A 231 6.22 5.45 -17.97
C THR A 231 5.29 4.65 -17.06
N PRO A 232 5.21 3.31 -17.21
CA PRO A 232 4.36 2.50 -16.36
C PRO A 232 4.78 2.56 -14.89
N THR A 233 3.81 2.45 -14.00
CA THR A 233 3.96 2.41 -12.54
C THR A 233 3.14 1.28 -11.97
N ASP A 234 3.47 0.83 -10.76
CA ASP A 234 2.64 -0.14 -10.04
C ASP A 234 1.17 0.25 -10.07
N HIS A 235 0.31 -0.76 -10.21
CA HIS A 235 -1.14 -0.64 -10.11
C HIS A 235 -1.59 0.32 -9.00
N HIS A 236 -0.88 0.33 -7.87
CA HIS A 236 -1.05 1.35 -6.85
C HIS A 236 0.23 1.55 -6.04
N THR A 237 0.43 2.78 -5.60
CA THR A 237 1.37 3.18 -4.56
C THR A 237 0.64 3.53 -3.27
N LEU A 238 -0.62 3.96 -3.38
CA LEU A 238 -1.51 4.26 -2.27
C LEU A 238 -2.84 3.55 -2.52
N ALA A 239 -3.43 2.96 -1.49
CA ALA A 239 -4.86 2.65 -1.50
C ALA A 239 -5.57 3.33 -0.32
N LEU A 240 -6.77 3.82 -0.59
CA LEU A 240 -7.62 4.49 0.40
C LEU A 240 -8.93 3.73 0.51
N THR A 241 -9.39 3.45 1.72
CA THR A 241 -10.69 2.83 1.98
C THR A 241 -11.49 3.63 3.00
N LEU A 242 -12.79 3.77 2.76
CA LEU A 242 -13.73 4.39 3.69
C LEU A 242 -13.97 3.44 4.85
N GLY A 243 -13.75 3.93 6.07
CA GLY A 243 -14.05 3.17 7.28
C GLY A 243 -14.33 4.05 8.47
N PRO A 244 -14.61 3.44 9.63
CA PRO A 244 -15.11 4.15 10.81
C PRO A 244 -14.02 4.92 11.57
N VAL A 245 -12.75 4.72 11.23
CA VAL A 245 -11.60 5.37 11.89
C VAL A 245 -10.50 5.68 10.88
N ASP A 246 -9.75 6.75 11.12
CA ASP A 246 -8.52 7.03 10.40
C ASP A 246 -7.40 6.12 10.92
N ARG A 247 -6.83 5.27 10.07
CA ARG A 247 -5.76 4.35 10.45
C ARG A 247 -4.94 3.83 9.28
N TYR A 248 -3.75 3.34 9.61
CA TYR A 248 -3.02 2.40 8.78
C TYR A 248 -3.77 1.06 8.68
N VAL A 249 -3.88 0.51 7.47
CA VAL A 249 -4.41 -0.83 7.22
C VAL A 249 -3.25 -1.80 7.04
N HIS A 250 -2.43 -1.59 6.01
CA HIS A 250 -1.21 -2.36 5.74
C HIS A 250 -0.22 -1.62 4.85
N SER A 251 0.98 -2.18 4.70
CA SER A 251 1.95 -1.79 3.68
C SER A 251 2.60 -3.01 3.07
N ALA A 252 3.08 -2.88 1.83
CA ALA A 252 3.54 -3.99 1.05
C ALA A 252 4.93 -3.81 0.46
N TYR A 253 5.65 -4.91 0.37
CA TYR A 253 7.05 -4.96 0.04
C TYR A 253 7.30 -6.04 -1.01
N GLN A 254 7.92 -5.64 -2.13
CA GLN A 254 8.11 -6.53 -3.26
C GLN A 254 9.14 -7.59 -2.91
N VAL A 255 8.90 -8.83 -3.29
CA VAL A 255 9.86 -9.95 -3.25
C VAL A 255 10.02 -10.58 -4.63
N ALA A 256 11.08 -11.37 -4.79
CA ALA A 256 11.59 -11.81 -6.09
C ALA A 256 10.57 -12.59 -6.94
N ASP A 257 9.90 -13.58 -6.37
CA ASP A 257 8.93 -14.44 -7.05
C ASP A 257 8.02 -15.18 -6.05
N LEU A 258 7.13 -16.03 -6.59
CA LEU A 258 6.21 -16.86 -5.79
C LEU A 258 6.94 -17.85 -4.86
N ASP A 259 8.08 -18.40 -5.27
CA ASP A 259 8.81 -19.38 -4.46
C ASP A 259 9.54 -18.70 -3.29
N ALA A 260 10.09 -17.51 -3.50
CA ALA A 260 10.63 -16.67 -2.43
C ALA A 260 9.55 -16.32 -1.40
N LEU A 261 8.37 -15.90 -1.89
CA LEU A 261 7.21 -15.59 -1.05
C LEU A 261 6.74 -16.83 -0.27
N ALA A 262 6.60 -17.98 -0.94
CA ALA A 262 6.14 -19.21 -0.30
C ALA A 262 7.14 -19.78 0.72
N ALA A 263 8.40 -19.96 0.33
CA ALA A 263 9.42 -20.51 1.20
C ALA A 263 9.79 -19.56 2.35
N GLY A 264 9.77 -18.24 2.10
CA GLY A 264 9.94 -17.23 3.14
C GLY A 264 8.76 -17.20 4.11
N GLY A 265 7.54 -17.44 3.64
CA GLY A 265 6.38 -17.63 4.49
C GLY A 265 6.50 -18.85 5.41
N GLU A 266 7.07 -19.96 4.92
CA GLU A 266 7.38 -21.13 5.76
C GLU A 266 8.42 -20.78 6.84
N TYR A 267 9.46 -20.03 6.48
CA TYR A 267 10.49 -19.56 7.41
C TYR A 267 9.93 -18.66 8.53
N LEU A 268 9.00 -17.76 8.20
CA LEU A 268 8.31 -16.91 9.16
C LEU A 268 7.45 -17.73 10.12
N ARG A 269 6.69 -18.71 9.61
CA ARG A 269 5.88 -19.60 10.44
C ARG A 269 6.74 -20.46 11.37
N ASP A 270 7.86 -21.00 10.87
CA ASP A 270 8.77 -21.82 11.67
C ASP A 270 9.40 -21.01 12.84
N ARG A 271 9.34 -19.67 12.77
CA ARG A 271 9.72 -18.72 13.85
C ARG A 271 8.57 -18.25 14.72
N GLY A 272 7.36 -18.76 14.48
CA GLY A 272 6.17 -18.41 15.27
C GLY A 272 5.53 -17.08 14.90
N TYR A 273 5.86 -16.47 13.76
CA TYR A 273 5.13 -15.30 13.28
C TYR A 273 3.74 -15.69 12.76
N HIS A 274 2.81 -14.73 12.79
CA HIS A 274 1.41 -14.96 12.48
C HIS A 274 1.07 -14.54 11.05
N ARG A 275 0.73 -15.51 10.21
CA ARG A 275 0.16 -15.24 8.88
C ARG A 275 -1.29 -14.82 9.05
N SER A 276 -1.62 -13.63 8.58
CA SER A 276 -2.97 -13.09 8.59
C SER A 276 -3.79 -13.64 7.42
N TRP A 277 -3.25 -13.65 6.21
CA TRP A 277 -3.93 -14.17 5.01
C TRP A 277 -2.91 -14.49 3.90
N GLY A 278 -3.21 -15.45 3.05
CA GLY A 278 -2.33 -15.87 1.95
C GLY A 278 -1.89 -17.33 2.01
N ILE A 279 -1.23 -17.83 0.98
CA ILE A 279 -0.83 -17.10 -0.25
C ILE A 279 -2.00 -17.03 -1.24
N GLY A 280 -2.12 -15.94 -1.97
CA GLY A 280 -3.11 -15.81 -3.04
C GLY A 280 -2.70 -14.82 -4.12
N ARG A 281 -3.63 -14.56 -5.04
CA ARG A 281 -3.51 -13.53 -6.08
C ARG A 281 -4.69 -12.57 -6.02
N HIS A 282 -4.42 -11.28 -5.97
CA HIS A 282 -5.46 -10.24 -5.93
C HIS A 282 -6.21 -10.11 -7.25
N ILE A 283 -7.49 -9.72 -7.20
CA ILE A 283 -8.21 -9.30 -8.41
C ILE A 283 -7.63 -7.98 -8.91
N GLN A 284 -7.62 -6.94 -8.08
CA GLN A 284 -7.05 -5.64 -8.44
C GLN A 284 -5.52 -5.68 -8.47
N GLY A 285 -4.95 -5.27 -9.61
CA GLY A 285 -3.51 -5.23 -9.85
C GLY A 285 -2.83 -6.58 -9.96
N SER A 286 -3.59 -7.68 -9.99
CA SER A 286 -3.14 -9.06 -10.21
C SER A 286 -2.00 -9.56 -9.32
N GLN A 287 -1.57 -8.83 -8.29
CA GLN A 287 -0.37 -9.16 -7.53
C GLN A 287 -0.56 -10.42 -6.67
N LEU A 288 0.51 -11.20 -6.55
CA LEU A 288 0.64 -12.23 -5.52
C LEU A 288 0.75 -11.57 -4.14
N PHE A 289 0.17 -12.17 -3.12
CA PHE A 289 0.20 -11.64 -1.75
C PHE A 289 0.48 -12.72 -0.68
N ASP A 290 1.16 -12.32 0.39
CA ASP A 290 1.26 -13.03 1.67
C ASP A 290 1.32 -12.03 2.84
N TYR A 291 0.28 -12.03 3.68
CA TYR A 291 0.08 -11.05 4.75
C TYR A 291 0.49 -11.58 6.11
N TRP A 292 1.29 -10.80 6.84
CA TRP A 292 1.83 -11.13 8.15
C TRP A 292 1.55 -10.02 9.18
N ARG A 293 1.38 -10.41 10.44
CA ARG A 293 1.38 -9.45 11.56
C ARG A 293 2.78 -9.30 12.11
N ASP A 294 3.23 -8.05 12.25
CA ASP A 294 4.40 -7.75 13.06
C ASP A 294 4.11 -7.98 14.57
N PRO A 295 5.13 -7.97 15.44
CA PRO A 295 4.94 -8.22 16.87
C PRO A 295 4.02 -7.23 17.59
N ASP A 296 3.76 -6.05 17.02
CA ASP A 296 2.85 -5.03 17.55
C ASP A 296 1.46 -5.06 16.90
N GLY A 297 1.23 -5.97 15.95
CA GLY A 297 -0.06 -6.16 15.26
C GLY A 297 -0.22 -5.41 13.94
N PHE A 298 0.79 -4.68 13.45
CA PHE A 298 0.70 -4.08 12.12
C PHE A 298 0.70 -5.15 11.03
N LEU A 299 -0.17 -4.98 10.03
CA LEU A 299 -0.26 -5.87 8.89
C LEU A 299 0.77 -5.45 7.84
N VAL A 300 1.65 -6.37 7.46
CA VAL A 300 2.61 -6.17 6.37
C VAL A 300 2.42 -7.25 5.32
N GLU A 301 2.66 -6.89 4.06
CA GLU A 301 2.42 -7.74 2.90
C GLU A 301 3.74 -7.98 2.16
N HIS A 302 4.05 -9.23 1.85
CA HIS A 302 4.94 -9.55 0.74
C HIS A 302 4.11 -9.60 -0.54
N PHE A 303 4.57 -8.94 -1.59
CA PHE A 303 3.93 -9.02 -2.90
C PHE A 303 4.94 -9.32 -4.02
N SER A 304 4.45 -9.85 -5.13
CA SER A 304 5.20 -10.01 -6.37
C SER A 304 4.25 -10.06 -7.56
N ASP A 305 4.77 -9.93 -8.78
CA ASP A 305 4.00 -10.13 -10.02
C ASP A 305 2.71 -9.27 -10.12
N GLY A 306 2.85 -7.96 -9.85
CA GLY A 306 1.76 -6.98 -9.95
C GLY A 306 1.75 -6.22 -11.27
N ASP A 307 0.55 -5.78 -11.68
CA ASP A 307 0.33 -5.05 -12.92
C ASP A 307 1.00 -3.67 -12.91
N LEU A 308 1.46 -3.23 -14.08
CA LEU A 308 2.02 -1.89 -14.30
C LEU A 308 1.16 -1.10 -15.28
N PHE A 309 0.74 0.10 -14.89
CA PHE A 309 -0.11 0.99 -15.70
C PHE A 309 0.56 2.34 -15.93
N ASP A 310 0.36 2.90 -17.12
CA ASP A 310 0.74 4.28 -17.46
C ASP A 310 -0.45 5.26 -17.23
N CYS A 311 -0.32 6.50 -17.70
CA CYS A 311 -1.37 7.51 -17.54
C CYS A 311 -2.57 7.38 -18.51
N THR A 312 -2.48 6.51 -19.52
CA THR A 312 -3.51 6.36 -20.57
C THR A 312 -4.66 5.46 -20.14
N LEU A 313 -4.42 4.55 -19.20
CA LEU A 313 -5.46 3.67 -18.67
C LEU A 313 -6.43 4.45 -17.77
N GLU A 314 -7.71 4.41 -18.12
CA GLU A 314 -8.80 4.99 -17.33
C GLU A 314 -9.13 4.12 -16.10
N PRO A 315 -9.70 4.68 -15.01
CA PRO A 315 -10.02 3.90 -13.82
C PRO A 315 -11.06 2.80 -14.07
N GLY A 316 -10.78 1.60 -13.55
CA GLY A 316 -11.72 0.50 -13.45
C GLY A 316 -12.71 0.70 -12.31
N TRP A 317 -13.87 0.05 -12.39
CA TRP A 317 -14.95 0.13 -11.39
C TRP A 317 -15.47 -1.27 -11.06
N ALA A 318 -15.44 -1.65 -9.79
CA ALA A 318 -15.92 -2.97 -9.36
C ALA A 318 -16.65 -2.96 -8.01
N PRO A 319 -17.56 -3.92 -7.76
CA PRO A 319 -18.14 -4.10 -6.44
C PRO A 319 -17.11 -4.60 -5.42
N MET A 320 -17.05 -3.95 -4.25
CA MET A 320 -16.26 -4.41 -3.11
C MET A 320 -16.94 -5.60 -2.43
N THR A 321 -16.30 -6.77 -2.43
CA THR A 321 -16.76 -7.99 -1.75
C THR A 321 -15.55 -8.73 -1.19
N ALA A 322 -15.67 -9.48 -0.09
CA ALA A 322 -14.53 -10.23 0.43
C ALA A 322 -14.10 -11.36 -0.52
N SER A 323 -15.04 -12.04 -1.19
CA SER A 323 -14.74 -12.98 -2.29
C SER A 323 -14.04 -12.30 -3.48
N GLY A 324 -14.34 -11.03 -3.73
CA GLY A 324 -13.74 -10.23 -4.81
C GLY A 324 -12.35 -9.67 -4.51
N LEU A 325 -11.75 -10.02 -3.37
CA LEU A 325 -10.39 -9.58 -3.05
C LEU A 325 -9.32 -10.44 -3.74
N ALA A 326 -9.61 -11.70 -4.06
CA ALA A 326 -8.63 -12.63 -4.63
C ALA A 326 -9.22 -13.44 -5.80
N GLN A 327 -8.40 -13.62 -6.84
CA GLN A 327 -8.67 -14.53 -7.96
C GLN A 327 -8.58 -16.00 -7.50
N TRP A 328 -7.57 -16.29 -6.68
CA TRP A 328 -7.35 -17.58 -6.04
C TRP A 328 -6.55 -17.40 -4.76
N GLY A 329 -6.65 -18.37 -3.86
CA GLY A 329 -6.06 -18.34 -2.52
C GLY A 329 -7.08 -18.82 -1.48
N PRO A 330 -6.68 -18.92 -0.20
CA PRO A 330 -7.64 -19.20 0.86
C PRO A 330 -8.62 -18.02 1.01
N PRO A 331 -9.83 -18.24 1.55
CA PRO A 331 -10.73 -17.16 1.92
C PRO A 331 -10.06 -16.13 2.83
N ALA A 332 -10.41 -14.85 2.69
CA ALA A 332 -9.93 -13.80 3.56
C ALA A 332 -10.27 -14.11 5.03
N THR A 333 -9.28 -13.99 5.91
CA THR A 333 -9.47 -14.35 7.33
C THR A 333 -10.14 -13.21 8.10
N ALA A 334 -10.77 -13.55 9.23
CA ALA A 334 -11.30 -12.54 10.15
C ALA A 334 -10.22 -11.61 10.72
N ASP A 335 -8.97 -12.09 10.82
CA ASP A 335 -7.82 -11.28 11.26
C ASP A 335 -7.45 -10.23 10.21
N PHE A 336 -7.42 -10.63 8.94
CA PHE A 336 -7.16 -9.72 7.82
C PHE A 336 -8.27 -8.66 7.68
N LEU A 337 -9.53 -9.09 7.74
CA LEU A 337 -10.69 -8.19 7.64
C LEU A 337 -10.89 -7.28 8.86
N GLY A 338 -10.08 -7.44 9.92
CA GLY A 338 -10.19 -6.65 11.15
C GLY A 338 -11.46 -6.94 11.98
N VAL A 339 -12.17 -8.03 11.68
CA VAL A 339 -13.44 -8.40 12.36
C VAL A 339 -13.25 -9.41 13.49
N LYS A 340 -12.00 -9.82 13.78
CA LYS A 340 -11.68 -10.72 14.88
C LYS A 340 -12.04 -10.07 16.23
N PRO A 341 -12.89 -10.68 17.06
CA PRO A 341 -13.28 -10.12 18.36
C PRO A 341 -12.06 -9.94 19.29
N GLY A 342 -11.86 -8.72 19.81
CA GLY A 342 -10.76 -8.40 20.69
C GLY A 342 -10.82 -6.99 21.30
N ARG A 343 -9.74 -6.60 22.00
CA ARG A 343 -9.62 -5.24 22.60
C ARG A 343 -9.69 -4.13 21.55
N GLU A 344 -9.24 -4.39 20.33
CA GLU A 344 -9.37 -3.46 19.19
C GLU A 344 -10.82 -3.35 18.72
N SER A 345 -11.57 -4.45 18.62
CA SER A 345 -12.98 -4.41 18.22
C SER A 345 -13.83 -3.58 19.20
N LEU A 346 -13.51 -3.60 20.50
CA LEU A 346 -14.16 -2.73 21.49
C LEU A 346 -13.81 -1.25 21.31
N ARG A 347 -12.58 -0.93 20.87
CA ARG A 347 -12.18 0.43 20.53
C ARG A 347 -12.85 0.89 19.25
N GLU A 348 -12.92 0.04 18.23
CA GLU A 348 -13.66 0.30 16.99
C GLU A 348 -15.15 0.51 17.27
N LEU A 349 -15.77 -0.31 18.11
CA LEU A 349 -17.18 -0.13 18.49
C LEU A 349 -17.42 1.23 19.18
N ARG A 350 -16.47 1.67 20.01
CA ARG A 350 -16.52 2.99 20.64
C ARG A 350 -16.28 4.12 19.64
N ALA A 351 -15.43 3.91 18.64
CA ALA A 351 -15.13 4.87 17.59
C ALA A 351 -16.23 4.98 16.52
N LEU A 352 -17.07 3.94 16.37
CA LEU A 352 -18.26 3.98 15.52
C LEU A 352 -19.28 5.03 15.97
N LEU A 353 -19.41 5.27 17.28
CA LEU A 353 -20.37 6.23 17.83
C LEU A 353 -20.10 7.68 17.42
N PRO A 354 -18.89 8.24 17.57
CA PRO A 354 -18.56 9.57 17.04
C PRO A 354 -18.54 9.57 15.51
N ALA A 355 -18.00 8.53 14.85
CA ALA A 355 -17.97 8.48 13.38
C ALA A 355 -19.36 8.62 12.75
N LEU A 356 -20.39 7.99 13.33
CA LEU A 356 -21.78 8.12 12.86
C LEU A 356 -22.46 9.46 13.22
N ARG A 357 -21.86 10.26 14.10
CA ARG A 357 -22.42 11.53 14.60
C ARG A 357 -21.73 12.76 14.02
N GLU A 358 -20.48 12.62 13.61
CA GLU A 358 -19.70 13.68 12.99
C GLU A 358 -20.12 13.89 11.53
N ASP A 359 -19.95 15.12 11.05
CA ASP A 359 -20.17 15.46 9.63
C ASP A 359 -19.01 14.89 8.78
N ASN A 360 -19.15 13.62 8.41
CA ASN A 360 -18.20 12.87 7.59
C ASN A 360 -18.95 11.91 6.63
N GLU A 361 -18.19 11.13 5.83
CA GLU A 361 -18.76 10.27 4.79
C GLU A 361 -19.27 8.91 5.33
N PHE A 362 -19.04 8.61 6.61
CA PHE A 362 -19.34 7.33 7.25
C PHE A 362 -20.69 7.36 7.97
N ASP A 363 -21.75 6.97 7.27
CA ASP A 363 -23.11 6.85 7.82
C ASP A 363 -23.56 5.40 8.08
N LEU A 364 -24.76 5.25 8.65
CA LEU A 364 -25.38 3.94 8.91
C LEU A 364 -25.48 3.07 7.65
N GLY A 365 -25.73 3.67 6.48
CA GLY A 365 -25.79 2.94 5.22
C GLY A 365 -24.42 2.43 4.78
N ARG A 366 -23.34 3.19 5.02
CA ARG A 366 -21.95 2.75 4.78
C ARG A 366 -21.52 1.69 5.78
N LEU A 367 -21.94 1.78 7.06
CA LEU A 367 -21.72 0.73 8.05
C LEU A 367 -22.38 -0.59 7.64
N LEU A 368 -23.65 -0.56 7.20
CA LEU A 368 -24.34 -1.75 6.70
C LEU A 368 -23.66 -2.32 5.45
N GLY A 369 -23.17 -1.45 4.57
CA GLY A 369 -22.35 -1.84 3.42
C GLY A 369 -21.11 -2.61 3.84
N LEU A 370 -20.30 -2.04 4.75
CA LEU A 370 -19.07 -2.64 5.26
C LEU A 370 -19.32 -4.02 5.91
N LEU A 371 -20.37 -4.13 6.72
CA LEU A 371 -20.77 -5.40 7.34
C LEU A 371 -21.20 -6.45 6.31
N LYS A 372 -21.81 -6.04 5.19
CA LYS A 372 -22.16 -6.93 4.09
C LYS A 372 -20.91 -7.43 3.36
N VAL A 373 -19.93 -6.55 3.11
CA VAL A 373 -18.63 -6.92 2.50
C VAL A 373 -17.91 -7.97 3.34
N ALA A 374 -17.85 -7.80 4.65
CA ALA A 374 -17.18 -8.76 5.54
C ALA A 374 -17.86 -10.14 5.60
N ARG A 375 -19.10 -10.27 5.11
CA ARG A 375 -19.88 -11.52 5.10
C ARG A 375 -20.05 -12.12 3.69
N SER A 376 -19.61 -11.42 2.64
CA SER A 376 -19.88 -11.75 1.24
C SER A 376 -18.82 -12.64 0.62
#